data_AF-A0A060XJ02-F1
#
_entry.id   AF-A0A060XJ02-F1
#
_cell.length_a   1.000
_cell.length_b   1.000
_cell.length_c   1.000
_cell.angle_alpha   90.00
_cell.angle_beta   90.00
_cell.angle_gamma   90.00
#
_symmetry.space_group_name_H-M   'P 1'
#
loop_
_entity.id
_entity.type
_entity.pdbx_description
1 polymer ?
#
loop_
_entity_poly.entity_id
_entity_poly.type
_entity_poly.pdbx_seq_one_letter_code
_entity_poly.pdbx_strand_id
1 'polypeptide(L)'
;MNLVKLILILQTLQSCQAYKDDSSQTGKKASQSELNKNQTEPYITQQSNACSWSPRILRDEIWTSVTFTAESRDQVAHQICMELGCGGVYSLNETSAPPNSTCLTNCTYHEYHLQNCSHVVRINCTMVSDVVCGKTV
;
A
#
# COMPACT_ATOMS: atom_id res chain seq x y z
N MET A 1 -57.52 -3.54 -14.37
CA MET A 1 -56.14 -3.04 -14.21
C MET A 1 -55.21 -4.24 -14.32
N ASN A 2 -54.40 -4.25 -15.37
CA ASN A 2 -53.77 -5.44 -15.94
C ASN A 2 -52.50 -5.82 -15.18
N LEU A 3 -52.54 -6.96 -14.47
CA LEU A 3 -51.45 -7.50 -13.66
C LEU A 3 -50.43 -8.36 -14.45
N VAL A 4 -50.32 -8.17 -15.78
CA VAL A 4 -49.59 -9.09 -16.67
C VAL A 4 -48.43 -8.42 -17.42
N LYS A 5 -47.80 -7.39 -16.84
CA LYS A 5 -46.69 -6.66 -17.49
C LYS A 5 -45.42 -6.48 -16.64
N LEU A 6 -45.22 -7.30 -15.61
CA LEU A 6 -44.07 -7.15 -14.70
C LEU A 6 -43.18 -8.40 -14.59
N ILE A 7 -43.16 -9.26 -15.61
CA ILE A 7 -42.27 -10.42 -15.64
C ILE A 7 -41.64 -10.56 -17.02
N LEU A 8 -40.77 -9.63 -17.45
CA LEU A 8 -39.89 -9.83 -18.60
C LEU A 8 -38.74 -8.81 -18.60
N ILE A 9 -37.72 -8.95 -17.74
CA ILE A 9 -36.32 -8.64 -18.13
C ILE A 9 -35.38 -9.57 -17.34
N LEU A 10 -35.14 -10.76 -17.91
CA LEU A 10 -34.08 -11.69 -17.51
C LEU A 10 -32.74 -11.25 -18.13
N GLN A 11 -31.77 -11.02 -17.25
CA GLN A 11 -30.38 -11.52 -17.23
C GLN A 11 -29.45 -11.45 -18.48
N THR A 12 -28.21 -11.05 -18.15
CA THR A 12 -26.88 -11.36 -18.75
C THR A 12 -26.21 -10.30 -19.67
N LEU A 13 -25.25 -9.57 -19.11
CA LEU A 13 -24.05 -9.13 -19.83
C LEU A 13 -22.81 -9.67 -19.11
N GLN A 14 -22.44 -10.89 -19.48
CA GLN A 14 -21.12 -11.50 -19.37
C GLN A 14 -20.77 -11.75 -20.86
N SER A 15 -19.64 -11.41 -21.46
CA SER A 15 -18.28 -11.07 -21.03
C SER A 15 -17.59 -10.51 -22.28
N CYS A 16 -16.75 -9.48 -22.18
CA CYS A 16 -15.83 -9.14 -23.28
C CYS A 16 -14.59 -10.04 -23.19
N GLN A 17 -14.19 -10.52 -24.36
CA GLN A 17 -13.37 -11.70 -24.56
C GLN A 17 -11.87 -11.45 -24.42
N ALA A 18 -11.17 -12.56 -24.19
CA ALA A 18 -9.74 -12.71 -24.15
C ALA A 18 -9.02 -12.12 -25.37
N TYR A 19 -7.92 -11.39 -25.12
CA TYR A 19 -6.89 -11.13 -26.12
C TYR A 19 -5.66 -11.96 -25.75
N LYS A 20 -5.32 -12.94 -26.60
CA LYS A 20 -4.04 -13.64 -26.60
C LYS A 20 -3.21 -13.05 -27.72
N ASP A 21 -2.02 -12.58 -27.41
CA ASP A 21 -0.91 -12.60 -28.37
C ASP A 21 0.21 -13.46 -27.78
N ASP A 22 0.64 -14.41 -28.59
CA ASP A 22 1.75 -15.34 -28.39
C ASP A 22 2.89 -14.97 -29.36
N SER A 23 4.12 -15.34 -28.98
CA SER A 23 5.38 -15.29 -29.74
C SER A 23 6.14 -13.94 -29.74
N SER A 24 7.44 -13.83 -29.42
CA SER A 24 8.52 -14.81 -29.26
C SER A 24 9.62 -14.33 -28.30
N GLN A 25 10.37 -15.30 -27.77
CA GLN A 25 11.50 -15.16 -26.85
C GLN A 25 12.70 -14.42 -27.47
N THR A 26 13.47 -13.69 -26.67
CA THR A 26 14.93 -13.90 -26.45
C THR A 26 15.47 -12.88 -25.44
N GLY A 27 16.13 -13.34 -24.37
CA GLY A 27 17.06 -12.51 -23.57
C GLY A 27 16.90 -12.57 -22.05
N LYS A 28 17.49 -13.59 -21.41
CA LYS A 28 17.61 -13.74 -19.96
C LYS A 28 18.34 -12.56 -19.30
N LYS A 29 17.73 -11.95 -18.27
CA LYS A 29 18.38 -11.68 -16.98
C LYS A 29 17.41 -12.03 -15.85
N ALA A 30 17.94 -12.80 -14.91
CA ALA A 30 17.19 -13.51 -13.89
C ALA A 30 16.50 -12.58 -12.89
N SER A 31 15.24 -12.91 -12.67
CA SER A 31 14.42 -12.77 -11.47
C SER A 31 15.06 -12.16 -10.22
N GLN A 32 14.47 -11.06 -9.75
CA GLN A 32 14.13 -10.92 -8.34
C GLN A 32 12.71 -10.34 -8.22
N SER A 33 11.79 -10.89 -9.01
CA SER A 33 10.34 -10.68 -8.94
C SER A 33 9.67 -11.96 -8.46
N GLU A 34 10.18 -12.53 -7.38
CA GLU A 34 9.55 -13.66 -6.68
C GLU A 34 9.46 -13.35 -5.18
N LEU A 35 9.07 -12.12 -4.83
CA LEU A 35 8.46 -11.84 -3.54
C LEU A 35 6.93 -11.89 -3.72
N ASN A 36 6.43 -13.13 -3.67
CA ASN A 36 5.12 -13.54 -3.16
C ASN A 36 3.85 -12.93 -3.80
N LYS A 37 3.15 -13.74 -4.61
CA LYS A 37 1.77 -13.48 -5.10
C LYS A 37 0.71 -13.33 -3.98
N ASN A 38 1.10 -13.45 -2.70
CA ASN A 38 0.24 -13.32 -1.54
C ASN A 38 0.48 -12.04 -0.72
N GLN A 39 1.33 -11.11 -1.17
CA GLN A 39 1.53 -9.84 -0.48
C GLN A 39 0.60 -8.77 -1.03
N THR A 40 -0.28 -8.25 -0.17
CA THR A 40 -1.14 -7.11 -0.51
C THR A 40 -0.33 -5.82 -0.47
N GLU A 41 -0.70 -4.88 -1.33
CA GLU A 41 -0.13 -3.53 -1.33
C GLU A 41 -0.31 -2.86 0.05
N PRO A 42 0.74 -2.21 0.59
CA PRO A 42 0.61 -1.45 1.82
C PRO A 42 -0.32 -0.24 1.62
N TYR A 43 -1.17 0.03 2.60
CA TYR A 43 -2.14 1.12 2.56
C TYR A 43 -2.07 1.96 3.83
N ILE A 44 -2.58 3.18 3.74
CA ILE A 44 -2.61 4.19 4.79
C ILE A 44 -4.02 4.23 5.37
N THR A 45 -4.10 4.06 6.69
CA THR A 45 -5.33 4.28 7.46
C THR A 45 -5.29 5.68 8.04
N GLN A 46 -6.22 6.53 7.66
CA GLN A 46 -6.38 7.86 8.25
C GLN A 46 -7.26 7.76 9.50
N GLN A 47 -6.90 8.48 10.56
CA GLN A 47 -7.66 8.54 11.80
C GLN A 47 -8.75 9.63 11.74
N SER A 48 -9.55 9.74 12.80
CA SER A 48 -10.70 10.65 12.86
C SER A 48 -10.32 12.14 12.69
N ASN A 49 -9.10 12.51 13.06
CA ASN A 49 -8.46 13.75 12.63
C ASN A 49 -7.70 13.47 11.32
N ALA A 50 -8.06 14.16 10.25
CA ALA A 50 -7.46 13.97 8.92
C ALA A 50 -5.92 14.13 8.86
N CYS A 51 -5.29 14.63 9.93
CA CYS A 51 -3.86 14.81 10.07
C CYS A 51 -3.15 13.68 10.84
N SER A 52 -3.80 12.56 11.13
CA SER A 52 -3.13 11.39 11.73
C SER A 52 -3.38 10.16 10.88
N TRP A 53 -2.35 9.30 10.76
CA TRP A 53 -2.44 8.11 9.94
C TRP A 53 -1.51 6.99 10.41
N SER A 54 -1.86 5.74 10.07
CA SER A 54 -1.01 4.56 10.28
C SER A 54 -0.86 3.71 9.02
N PRO A 55 0.36 3.25 8.68
CA PRO A 55 0.58 2.38 7.54
C PRO A 55 0.30 0.92 7.92
N ARG A 56 -0.40 0.21 7.04
CA ARG A 56 -0.86 -1.16 7.25
C ARG A 56 -0.58 -2.02 6.03
N ILE A 57 -0.35 -3.31 6.24
CA ILE A 57 -0.15 -4.30 5.18
C ILE A 57 -0.75 -5.64 5.60
N LEU A 58 -1.37 -6.35 4.66
CA LEU A 58 -1.88 -7.69 4.89
C LEU A 58 -0.75 -8.69 4.64
N ARG A 59 -0.39 -9.45 5.67
CA ARG A 59 0.57 -10.57 5.57
C ARG A 59 -0.03 -11.77 6.26
N ASP A 60 -0.04 -12.91 5.59
CA ASP A 60 -0.56 -14.17 6.13
C ASP A 60 -1.96 -13.98 6.73
N GLU A 61 -2.84 -13.27 6.00
CA GLU A 61 -4.23 -12.97 6.39
C GLU A 61 -4.38 -12.07 7.62
N ILE A 62 -3.29 -11.47 8.12
CA ILE A 62 -3.28 -10.57 9.28
C ILE A 62 -2.86 -9.17 8.87
N TRP A 63 -3.64 -8.16 9.25
CA TRP A 63 -3.27 -6.76 9.10
C TRP A 63 -2.22 -6.39 10.14
N THR A 64 -1.04 -6.00 9.66
CA THR A 64 0.09 -5.60 10.51
C THR A 64 0.62 -4.22 10.12
N SER A 65 1.40 -3.61 11.01
CA SER A 65 2.10 -2.36 10.72
C SER A 65 3.22 -2.59 9.69
N VAL A 66 3.49 -1.55 8.90
CA VAL A 66 4.55 -1.58 7.91
C VAL A 66 5.90 -1.26 8.56
N THR A 67 6.92 -1.99 8.13
CA THR A 67 8.32 -1.77 8.48
C THR A 67 9.03 -1.00 7.37
N PHE A 68 9.79 0.03 7.73
CA PHE A 68 10.55 0.87 6.79
C PHE A 68 12.02 0.93 7.16
N THR A 69 12.85 1.30 6.20
CA THR A 69 14.13 1.95 6.53
C THR A 69 13.85 3.36 7.07
N ALA A 70 14.72 3.88 7.94
CA ALA A 70 14.54 5.24 8.49
C ALA A 70 14.39 6.30 7.38
N GLU A 71 15.19 6.20 6.32
CA GLU A 71 15.12 7.08 5.15
C GLU A 71 13.75 7.00 4.45
N SER A 72 13.29 5.80 4.11
CA SER A 72 12.00 5.63 3.45
C SER A 72 10.82 6.03 4.32
N ARG A 73 10.92 5.82 5.64
CA ARG A 73 9.92 6.27 6.62
C ARG A 73 9.79 7.78 6.57
N ASP A 74 10.91 8.50 6.66
CA ASP A 74 10.91 9.96 6.71
C ASP A 74 10.38 10.56 5.41
N GLN A 75 10.78 9.99 4.26
CA GLN A 75 10.27 10.38 2.95
C GLN A 75 8.76 10.18 2.83
N VAL A 76 8.26 8.98 3.14
CA VAL A 76 6.82 8.65 3.08
C VAL A 76 6.03 9.53 4.04
N ALA A 77 6.54 9.71 5.27
CA ALA A 77 5.83 10.48 6.27
C ALA A 77 5.71 11.95 5.89
N HIS A 78 6.80 12.52 5.34
CA HIS A 78 6.78 13.87 4.80
C HIS A 78 5.81 14.00 3.62
N GLN A 79 5.88 13.09 2.64
CA GLN A 79 5.00 13.11 1.45
C GLN A 79 3.53 13.10 1.86
N ILE A 80 3.13 12.17 2.75
CA ILE A 80 1.75 12.05 3.21
C ILE A 80 1.30 13.32 3.94
N CYS A 81 2.10 13.85 4.87
CA CYS A 81 1.70 15.05 5.63
C CYS A 81 1.51 16.29 4.74
N MET A 82 2.33 16.41 3.70
CA MET A 82 2.20 17.48 2.70
C MET A 82 0.95 17.29 1.84
N GLU A 83 0.68 16.08 1.35
CA GLU A 83 -0.51 15.78 0.54
C GLU A 83 -1.83 15.91 1.31
N LEU A 84 -1.81 15.61 2.62
CA LEU A 84 -2.95 15.85 3.51
C LEU A 84 -3.20 17.34 3.80
N GLY A 85 -2.28 18.24 3.41
CA GLY A 85 -2.38 19.68 3.66
C GLY A 85 -2.23 20.07 5.14
N CYS A 86 -1.71 19.15 5.97
CA CYS A 86 -1.55 19.35 7.41
C CYS A 86 -0.24 20.04 7.80
N GLY A 87 0.72 20.11 6.87
CA GLY A 87 2.07 20.63 7.09
C GLY A 87 3.11 19.51 7.11
N GLY A 88 4.08 19.62 8.02
CA GLY A 88 5.13 18.61 8.19
C GLY A 88 4.71 17.47 9.12
N VAL A 89 5.67 16.60 9.42
CA VAL A 89 5.54 15.58 10.47
C VAL A 89 5.66 16.29 11.82
N TYR A 90 4.61 16.22 12.64
CA TYR A 90 4.58 16.76 13.99
C TYR A 90 5.04 15.72 15.02
N SER A 91 4.56 14.48 14.90
CA SER A 91 5.05 13.36 15.69
C SER A 91 5.03 12.06 14.90
N LEU A 92 5.90 11.14 15.29
CA LEU A 92 6.08 9.83 14.69
C LEU A 92 6.21 8.83 15.84
N ASN A 93 5.31 7.84 15.87
CA ASN A 93 5.36 6.75 16.83
C ASN A 93 5.83 5.47 16.13
N GLU A 94 6.97 4.94 16.55
CA GLU A 94 7.61 3.79 15.95
C GLU A 94 8.32 2.91 16.98
N THR A 95 8.56 1.67 16.60
CA THR A 95 9.36 0.71 17.37
C THR A 95 10.42 0.07 16.49
N SER A 96 11.48 -0.48 17.08
CA SER A 96 12.44 -1.28 16.32
C SER A 96 11.79 -2.60 15.91
N ALA A 97 11.88 -2.95 14.64
CA ALA A 97 11.49 -4.28 14.18
C ALA A 97 12.52 -5.33 14.65
N PRO A 98 12.14 -6.62 14.71
CA PRO A 98 13.09 -7.69 14.94
C PRO A 98 14.28 -7.65 13.96
N PRO A 99 15.48 -8.08 14.36
CA PRO A 99 16.61 -8.20 13.45
C PRO A 99 16.28 -9.04 12.23
N ASN A 100 16.86 -8.70 11.07
CA ASN A 100 16.60 -9.36 9.78
C ASN A 100 15.13 -9.27 9.32
N SER A 101 14.41 -8.24 9.75
CA SER A 101 13.10 -7.91 9.19
C SER A 101 13.24 -7.44 7.74
N THR A 102 12.18 -7.66 6.96
CA THR A 102 12.03 -7.00 5.66
C THR A 102 11.48 -5.60 5.88
N CYS A 103 12.17 -4.56 5.41
CA CYS A 103 11.64 -3.20 5.37
C CYS A 103 11.31 -2.79 3.93
N LEU A 104 10.32 -1.90 3.82
CA LEU A 104 10.04 -1.19 2.59
C LEU A 104 11.02 -0.02 2.41
N THR A 105 11.35 0.22 1.14
CA THR A 105 12.15 1.37 0.68
C THR A 105 11.63 1.83 -0.68
N ASN A 106 12.00 3.03 -1.11
CA ASN A 106 11.59 3.61 -2.40
C ASN A 106 10.07 3.61 -2.65
N CYS A 107 9.26 3.73 -1.59
CA CYS A 107 7.81 3.81 -1.70
C CYS A 107 7.37 5.19 -2.19
N THR A 108 6.32 5.22 -3.00
CA THR A 108 5.59 6.44 -3.39
C THR A 108 4.19 6.39 -2.81
N TYR A 109 3.75 7.45 -2.16
CA TYR A 109 2.36 7.56 -1.71
C TYR A 109 1.44 8.05 -2.83
N HIS A 110 0.28 7.43 -2.99
CA HIS A 110 -0.79 7.88 -3.88
C HIS A 110 -2.14 7.34 -3.41
N GLU A 111 -3.16 8.19 -3.26
CA GLU A 111 -4.55 7.80 -2.93
C GLU A 111 -4.68 6.79 -1.79
N TYR A 112 -3.95 6.95 -0.68
CA TYR A 112 -3.92 6.02 0.46
C TYR A 112 -3.13 4.72 0.25
N HIS A 113 -2.45 4.54 -0.88
CA HIS A 113 -1.60 3.38 -1.16
C HIS A 113 -0.11 3.75 -1.13
N LEU A 114 0.73 2.79 -0.75
CA LEU A 114 2.18 2.88 -0.91
C LEU A 114 2.60 2.00 -2.09
N GLN A 115 2.88 2.67 -3.21
CA GLN A 115 3.20 2.08 -4.50
C GLN A 115 4.70 2.00 -4.73
N ASN A 116 5.11 1.15 -5.68
CA ASN A 116 6.49 1.04 -6.17
C ASN A 116 7.54 0.75 -5.09
N CYS A 117 7.11 0.23 -3.94
CA CYS A 117 8.00 -0.12 -2.85
C CYS A 117 8.96 -1.25 -3.25
N SER A 118 10.22 -1.08 -2.89
CA SER A 118 11.23 -2.13 -2.88
C SER A 118 11.33 -2.76 -1.49
N HIS A 119 11.80 -4.01 -1.43
CA HIS A 119 11.93 -4.76 -0.18
C HIS A 119 13.41 -5.04 0.10
N VAL A 120 13.87 -4.71 1.31
CA VAL A 120 15.25 -4.98 1.75
C VAL A 120 15.25 -5.63 3.13
N VAL A 121 16.15 -6.58 3.35
CA VAL A 121 16.39 -7.15 4.69
C VAL A 121 17.43 -6.29 5.41
N ARG A 122 17.11 -5.83 6.62
CA ARG A 122 18.00 -5.02 7.47
C ARG A 122 17.83 -5.38 8.94
N ILE A 123 18.83 -5.04 9.73
CA ILE A 123 18.81 -5.22 11.20
C ILE A 123 18.08 -4.09 11.92
N ASN A 124 17.85 -2.96 11.24
CA ASN A 124 17.38 -1.71 11.82
C ASN A 124 16.13 -1.17 11.10
N CYS A 125 15.24 -2.06 10.66
CA CYS A 125 13.92 -1.60 10.20
C CYS A 125 13.15 -0.99 11.38
N THR A 126 12.39 0.07 11.13
CA THR A 126 11.45 0.63 12.11
C THR A 126 10.03 0.26 11.72
N MET A 127 9.22 -0.13 12.70
CA MET A 127 7.81 -0.42 12.54
C MET A 127 7.01 0.80 12.96
N VAL A 128 6.28 1.39 12.01
CA VAL A 128 5.53 2.62 12.24
C VAL A 128 4.12 2.29 12.71
N SER A 129 3.74 2.82 13.87
CA SER A 129 2.42 2.63 14.45
C SER A 129 1.49 3.79 14.15
N ASP A 130 2.00 5.03 14.17
CA ASP A 130 1.21 6.24 13.97
C ASP A 130 2.10 7.40 13.54
N VAL A 131 1.56 8.30 12.72
CA VAL A 131 2.15 9.59 12.39
C VAL A 131 1.10 10.67 12.54
N VAL A 132 1.47 11.75 13.24
CA VAL A 132 0.68 12.97 13.35
C VAL A 132 1.36 14.06 12.53
N CYS A 133 0.60 14.65 11.63
CA CYS A 133 0.99 15.79 10.82
C CYS A 133 0.56 17.10 11.47
N GLY A 134 1.31 18.17 11.22
CA GLY A 134 0.98 19.49 11.75
C GLY A 134 1.88 20.59 11.21
N LYS A 135 1.55 21.83 11.57
CA LYS A 135 2.44 22.96 11.30
C LYS A 135 3.69 22.78 12.16
N THR A 136 4.84 22.68 11.50
CA THR A 136 6.13 22.86 12.15
C THR A 136 6.18 24.29 12.66
N VAL A 137 6.37 24.45 13.97
CA VAL A 137 6.58 25.75 14.64
C VAL A 137 8.00 26.21 14.37
#